data_AF-A0A2R6M1M7-F1
#
_entry.id   AF-A0A2R6M1M7-F1
#
_cell.length_a   1.000
_cell.length_b   1.000
_cell.length_c   1.000
_cell.angle_alpha   90.00
_cell.angle_beta   90.00
_cell.angle_gamma   90.00
#
_symmetry.space_group_name_H-M   'P 1'
#
loop_
_entity.id
_entity.type
_entity.pdbx_description
1 polymer ?
#
loop_
_entity_poly.entity_id
_entity_poly.type
_entity_poly.pdbx_seq_one_letter_code
_entity_poly.pdbx_strand_id
1 'polypeptide(L)'
;MDAEFFLHGVVLLSGILGAVGAGYLLYADTVVVHYAGFFKLVATGLLLFAASAPIIVRFAPDLIHGVHALSALFISVGLYGLVRREFGTEDFEQFRERVREDGD
;
A
#
# COMPACT_ATOMS: atom_id res chain seq x y z
N MET A 1 8.50 18.05 -29.37
CA MET A 1 7.85 17.48 -28.17
C MET A 1 8.96 17.27 -27.19
N ASP A 2 8.93 18.05 -26.12
CA ASP A 2 10.15 18.42 -25.41
C ASP A 2 10.35 17.41 -24.28
N ALA A 3 11.59 17.12 -23.89
CA ALA A 3 11.89 16.07 -22.91
C ALA A 3 11.16 16.29 -21.57
N GLU A 4 10.96 17.55 -21.20
CA GLU A 4 10.20 17.98 -20.02
C GLU A 4 8.72 17.61 -20.12
N PHE A 5 8.10 17.82 -21.29
CA PHE A 5 6.70 17.46 -21.54
C PHE A 5 6.50 15.94 -21.44
N PHE A 6 7.44 15.15 -21.97
CA PHE A 6 7.40 13.69 -21.86
C PHE A 6 7.51 13.22 -20.40
N LEU A 7 8.45 13.79 -19.64
CA LEU A 7 8.64 13.46 -18.22
C LEU A 7 7.38 13.77 -17.40
N HIS A 8 6.79 14.94 -17.60
CA HIS A 8 5.56 15.34 -16.91
C HIS A 8 4.40 14.42 -17.28
N GLY A 9 4.28 14.03 -18.55
CA GLY A 9 3.28 13.07 -19.01
C GLY A 9 3.40 11.71 -18.33
N VAL A 10 4.61 11.17 -18.18
CA VAL A 10 4.87 9.89 -17.50
C VAL A 10 4.54 9.96 -16.01
N VAL A 11 4.90 11.07 -15.35
CA VAL A 11 4.57 11.28 -13.92
C VAL A 11 3.07 11.33 -13.70
N LEU A 12 2.35 12.04 -14.58
CA LEU A 12 0.90 12.19 -14.46
C LEU A 12 0.17 10.87 -14.74
N LEU A 13 0.61 10.13 -15.77
CA LEU A 13 0.07 8.81 -16.10
C LEU A 13 0.31 7.79 -14.98
N SER A 14 1.51 7.77 -14.40
CA SER A 14 1.82 6.86 -13.28
C SER A 14 1.00 7.18 -12.03
N GLY A 15 0.77 8.47 -11.74
CA GLY A 15 -0.15 8.90 -10.68
C GLY A 15 -1.59 8.43 -10.90
N ILE A 16 -2.11 8.56 -12.13
CA ILE A 16 -3.46 8.08 -12.49
C ILE A 16 -3.56 6.56 -12.32
N LEU A 17 -2.60 5.81 -12.87
CA LEU A 17 -2.57 4.35 -12.75
C LEU A 17 -2.51 3.89 -11.29
N GLY A 18 -1.69 4.57 -10.47
CA GLY A 18 -1.61 4.33 -9.04
C GLY A 18 -2.94 4.57 -8.32
N ALA A 19 -3.63 5.67 -8.65
CA ALA A 19 -4.94 5.99 -8.07
C ALA A 19 -6.02 4.98 -8.48
N VAL A 20 -6.05 4.58 -9.75
CA VAL A 20 -6.96 3.52 -10.25
C VAL A 20 -6.68 2.20 -9.56
N GLY A 21 -5.40 1.82 -9.42
CA GLY A 21 -4.98 0.62 -8.68
C GLY A 21 -5.44 0.66 -7.24
N ALA A 22 -5.23 1.77 -6.53
CA ALA A 22 -5.67 1.95 -5.15
C ALA A 22 -7.20 1.85 -5.01
N GLY A 23 -7.95 2.47 -5.95
CA GLY A 23 -9.40 2.37 -6.01
C GLY A 23 -9.88 0.93 -6.24
N TYR A 24 -9.21 0.19 -7.13
CA TYR A 24 -9.47 -1.22 -7.34
C TYR A 24 -9.22 -2.05 -6.08
N LEU A 25 -8.12 -1.78 -5.35
CA LEU A 25 -7.83 -2.47 -4.09
C LEU A 25 -8.93 -2.21 -3.03
N LEU A 26 -9.41 -0.97 -2.93
CA LEU A 26 -10.54 -0.64 -2.04
C LEU A 26 -11.84 -1.33 -2.48
N TYR A 27 -12.10 -1.42 -3.78
CA TYR A 27 -13.26 -2.15 -4.29
C TYR A 27 -13.14 -3.66 -3.99
N ALA A 28 -11.98 -4.26 -4.24
CA ALA A 28 -11.73 -5.66 -3.96
C ALA A 28 -11.88 -5.99 -2.47
N ASP A 29 -11.45 -5.09 -1.57
CA ASP A 29 -11.69 -5.17 -0.12
C ASP A 29 -13.18 -5.36 0.21
N THR A 30 -14.07 -4.65 -0.48
CA THR A 30 -15.52 -4.73 -0.24
C THR A 30 -16.19 -6.00 -0.76
N VAL A 31 -15.57 -6.70 -1.72
CA VAL A 31 -16.21 -7.80 -2.45
C VAL A 31 -15.62 -9.18 -2.12
N VAL A 32 -14.30 -9.29 -1.90
CA VAL A 32 -13.62 -10.59 -1.95
C VAL A 32 -12.84 -10.92 -0.67
N VAL A 33 -12.48 -9.95 0.16
CA VAL A 33 -11.36 -10.15 1.09
C VAL A 33 -11.71 -9.91 2.57
N HIS A 34 -11.50 -10.93 3.41
CA HIS A 34 -11.62 -10.87 4.89
C HIS A 34 -10.44 -10.12 5.59
N TYR A 35 -9.58 -9.47 4.80
CA TYR A 35 -8.34 -8.83 5.24
C TYR A 35 -8.45 -7.30 5.29
N ALA A 36 -9.58 -6.83 5.83
CA ALA A 36 -10.08 -5.47 5.76
C ALA A 36 -9.16 -4.34 6.26
N GLY A 37 -8.17 -4.64 7.10
CA GLY A 37 -7.31 -3.62 7.73
C GLY A 37 -6.15 -3.18 6.84
N PHE A 38 -5.43 -4.13 6.25
CA PHE A 38 -4.19 -3.80 5.53
C PHE A 38 -4.46 -3.14 4.18
N PHE A 39 -5.49 -3.60 3.46
CA PHE A 39 -5.84 -3.06 2.14
C PHE A 39 -6.19 -1.57 2.23
N LYS A 40 -6.92 -1.18 3.30
CA LYS A 40 -7.23 0.23 3.56
C LYS A 40 -5.99 1.07 3.81
N LEU A 41 -5.01 0.57 4.55
CA LEU A 41 -3.76 1.29 4.80
C LEU A 41 -2.93 1.46 3.52
N VAL A 42 -2.78 0.39 2.73
CA VAL A 42 -2.05 0.45 1.45
C VAL A 42 -2.74 1.40 0.48
N ALA A 43 -4.05 1.27 0.31
CA ALA A 43 -4.81 2.15 -0.56
C ALA A 43 -4.79 3.61 -0.10
N THR A 44 -4.86 3.86 1.22
CA THR A 44 -4.73 5.21 1.78
C THR A 44 -3.38 5.80 1.43
N GLY A 45 -2.28 5.07 1.64
CA GLY A 45 -0.93 5.54 1.30
C GLY A 45 -0.76 5.82 -0.20
N LEU A 46 -1.28 4.95 -1.06
CA LEU A 46 -1.27 5.16 -2.52
C LEU A 46 -2.09 6.38 -2.96
N LEU A 47 -3.28 6.58 -2.37
CA LEU A 47 -4.11 7.76 -2.66
C LEU A 47 -3.46 9.05 -2.16
N LEU A 48 -2.87 9.02 -0.96
CA LEU A 48 -2.13 10.15 -0.41
C LEU A 48 -1.01 10.55 -1.35
N PHE A 49 -0.22 9.59 -1.82
CA PHE A 49 0.85 9.81 -2.79
C PHE A 49 0.33 10.41 -4.11
N ALA A 50 -0.64 9.72 -4.74
CA ALA A 50 -1.12 10.09 -6.08
C ALA A 50 -1.84 11.44 -6.11
N ALA A 51 -2.66 11.74 -5.10
CA ALA A 51 -3.44 12.97 -5.05
C ALA A 51 -2.62 14.20 -4.64
N SER A 52 -1.64 14.02 -3.75
CA SER A 52 -0.86 15.14 -3.21
C SER A 52 0.30 15.55 -4.11
N ALA A 53 0.88 14.64 -4.90
CA ALA A 53 2.00 14.94 -5.79
C ALA A 53 1.79 16.19 -6.69
N PRO A 54 0.70 16.33 -7.46
CA PRO A 54 0.51 17.51 -8.32
C PRO A 54 0.33 18.81 -7.53
N ILE A 55 -0.26 18.73 -6.33
CA ILE A 55 -0.50 19.89 -5.47
C ILE A 55 0.82 20.33 -4.82
N ILE A 56 1.54 19.40 -4.22
CA ILE A 56 2.75 19.67 -3.43
C ILE A 56 3.89 20.15 -4.32
N VAL A 57 4.09 19.54 -5.49
CA VAL A 57 5.09 20.01 -6.46
C VAL A 57 4.84 21.47 -6.86
N ARG A 58 3.56 21.89 -6.92
CA ARG A 58 3.19 23.24 -7.35
C ARG A 58 3.26 24.30 -6.26
N PHE A 59 2.88 23.94 -5.03
CA PHE A 59 2.63 24.92 -3.95
C PHE A 59 3.60 24.80 -2.77
N ALA A 60 4.18 23.62 -2.53
CA ALA A 60 5.06 23.38 -1.40
C ALA A 60 6.12 22.30 -1.72
N PRO A 61 6.99 22.52 -2.72
CA PRO A 61 7.91 21.49 -3.22
C PRO A 61 8.84 20.95 -2.12
N ASP A 62 9.18 21.76 -1.13
CA ASP A 62 10.00 21.36 0.02
C ASP A 62 9.36 20.24 0.86
N LEU A 63 8.03 20.11 0.82
CA LEU A 63 7.28 19.08 1.55
C LEU A 63 7.16 17.75 0.80
N ILE A 64 7.64 17.66 -0.44
CA ILE A 64 7.45 16.46 -1.28
C ILE A 64 8.03 15.20 -0.63
N HIS A 65 9.20 15.33 0.02
CA HIS A 65 9.85 14.22 0.72
C HIS A 65 9.04 13.75 1.94
N GLY A 66 8.43 14.69 2.69
CA GLY A 66 7.59 14.36 3.84
C GLY A 66 6.34 13.59 3.41
N VAL A 67 5.71 14.02 2.32
CA VAL A 67 4.55 13.34 1.72
C VAL A 67 4.92 11.94 1.22
N HIS A 68 6.08 11.78 0.59
CA HIS A 68 6.60 10.48 0.18
C HIS A 68 6.82 9.57 1.39
N ALA A 69 7.50 10.08 2.43
CA ALA A 69 7.78 9.32 3.65
C ALA A 69 6.49 8.88 4.35
N LEU A 70 5.50 9.76 4.44
CA LEU A 70 4.20 9.44 5.05
C LEU A 70 3.43 8.39 4.24
N SER A 71 3.39 8.55 2.91
CA SER A 71 2.73 7.58 2.02
C SER A 71 3.39 6.21 2.11
N ALA A 72 4.73 6.18 2.09
CA ALA A 72 5.52 4.96 2.27
C ALA A 72 5.24 4.32 3.62
N LEU A 73 5.12 5.09 4.71
CA LEU A 73 4.78 4.56 6.03
C LEU A 73 3.43 3.84 6.04
N PHE A 74 2.38 4.44 5.47
CA PHE A 74 1.06 3.81 5.38
C PHE A 74 1.10 2.49 4.59
N ILE A 75 1.81 2.48 3.46
CA ILE A 75 2.00 1.28 2.64
C ILE A 75 2.78 0.22 3.42
N SER A 76 3.90 0.58 4.05
CA SER A 76 4.73 -0.33 4.82
C SER A 76 4.00 -0.94 6.01
N VAL A 77 3.21 -0.15 6.76
CA VAL A 77 2.42 -0.66 7.89
C VAL A 77 1.33 -1.63 7.40
N GLY A 78 0.66 -1.30 6.30
CA GLY A 78 -0.30 -2.21 5.66
C GLY A 78 0.38 -3.53 5.26
N LEU A 79 1.46 -3.46 4.49
CA LEU A 79 2.19 -4.66 4.04
C LEU A 79 2.76 -5.47 5.21
N TYR A 80 3.26 -4.81 6.26
CA TYR A 80 3.70 -5.49 7.47
C TYR A 80 2.55 -6.25 8.15
N GLY A 81 1.36 -5.65 8.24
CA GLY A 81 0.17 -6.31 8.76
C GLY A 81 -0.24 -7.53 7.96
N LEU A 82 -0.14 -7.46 6.62
CA LEU A 82 -0.37 -8.61 5.73
C LEU A 82 0.64 -9.73 6.00
N VAL A 83 1.94 -9.41 5.97
CA VAL A 83 3.02 -10.40 6.19
C VAL A 83 2.91 -11.04 7.56
N ARG A 84 2.67 -10.25 8.61
CA ARG A 84 2.56 -10.77 9.98
C ARG A 84 1.37 -11.72 10.17
N ARG A 85 0.30 -11.54 9.38
CA ARG A 85 -0.90 -12.39 9.49
C ARG A 85 -0.78 -13.67 8.67
N GLU A 86 -0.19 -13.58 7.48
CA GLU A 86 0.05 -14.74 6.61
C GLU A 86 1.19 -15.64 7.12
N PHE A 87 2.21 -15.03 7.74
CA PHE A 87 3.40 -15.73 8.27
C PHE A 87 3.46 -15.68 9.80
N GLY A 88 2.34 -15.39 10.45
CA GLY A 88 2.25 -15.26 11.90
C GLY A 88 2.51 -16.58 12.63
N THR A 89 3.31 -16.51 13.69
CA THR A 89 3.76 -17.63 14.54
C THR A 89 2.65 -18.51 15.12
N GLU A 90 1.39 -18.03 15.12
CA GLU A 90 0.24 -18.77 15.66
C GLU A 90 0.01 -20.08 14.90
N ASP A 91 0.22 -20.10 13.58
CA ASP A 91 0.04 -21.31 12.76
C ASP A 91 1.19 -22.31 12.97
N PHE A 92 2.39 -21.82 13.26
CA PHE A 92 3.56 -22.65 13.55
C PHE A 92 3.51 -23.27 14.95
N GLU A 93 3.10 -22.49 15.96
CA GLU A 93 2.86 -23.00 17.32
C GLU A 93 1.74 -24.05 17.33
N GLN A 94 0.64 -23.80 16.61
CA GLN A 94 -0.48 -24.73 16.53
C GLN A 94 -0.15 -25.99 15.73
N PHE A 95 0.65 -25.88 14.66
CA PHE A 95 1.22 -27.05 13.97
C PHE A 95 2.14 -27.86 14.88
N ARG A 96 3.01 -27.19 15.65
CA ARG A 96 3.93 -27.83 16.60
C ARG A 96 3.17 -28.59 17.70
N GLU A 97 2.07 -28.05 18.19
CA GLU A 97 1.22 -28.74 19.18
C GLU A 97 0.56 -29.99 18.61
N ARG A 98 -0.01 -29.94 17.39
CA ARG A 98 -0.61 -31.13 16.75
C ARG A 98 0.40 -32.26 16.53
N VAL A 99 1.61 -31.93 16.06
CA VAL A 99 2.70 -32.92 15.90
C VAL A 99 3.12 -33.53 17.24
N ARG A 100 2.96 -32.80 18.35
CA ARG A 100 3.27 -33.28 19.69
C ARG A 100 2.18 -34.19 20.25
N GLU A 101 0.90 -33.91 19.97
CA GLU A 101 -0.24 -34.72 20.41
C GLU A 101 -0.35 -36.06 19.66
N ASP A 102 0.02 -36.11 18.37
CA ASP A 102 -0.01 -37.35 17.56
C ASP A 102 1.20 -38.28 17.81
N GLY A 103 2.16 -37.84 18.62
CA GLY A 103 3.42 -38.55 18.91
C GLY A 103 3.47 -39.33 20.22
N ASP A 104 2.45 -39.20 21.08
CA ASP A 104 2.26 -39.95 22.34
C ASP A 104 1.20 -41.07 22.17
#